data_AF-A0A672UWH5-F1
#
_entry.id   AF-A0A672UWH5-F1
#
_cell.length_a   1.000
_cell.length_b   1.000
_cell.length_c   1.000
_cell.angle_alpha   90.00
_cell.angle_beta   90.00
_cell.angle_gamma   90.00
#
_symmetry.space_group_name_H-M   'P 1'
#
loop_
_entity.id
_entity.type
_entity.pdbx_description
1 polymer ?
#
loop_
_entity_poly.entity_id
_entity_poly.type
_entity_poly.pdbx_seq_one_letter_code
_entity_poly.pdbx_strand_id
1 'polypeptide(L)'
;ITLRPQGLLSVIQKLKGSPEQELRIVLLGLDNAGKTTLLKCLASEEVSTITPTQGFNIKSVHSHGLKLNVWDIGGQRSIRPYWRKYLGSTALLIYVIDSADQKRFEETGQELAEVTEEEALTGVPLLVFANKQDLVTAAAAAEIAEGLSLHTYRDREWQIQACSALSGEGVQTGLSCRSLSHGQPPSSLDSPKGSTGP
;
A
#
# COMPACT_ATOMS: atom_id res chain seq x y z
N ILE A 1 -0.25 -15.75 27.45
CA ILE A 1 -0.56 -16.03 26.02
C ILE A 1 -0.17 -14.79 25.24
N THR A 2 1.03 -14.79 24.64
CA THR A 2 1.57 -13.63 23.93
C THR A 2 0.83 -13.48 22.61
N LEU A 3 -0.12 -12.55 22.55
CA LEU A 3 -0.74 -12.15 21.28
C LEU A 3 0.36 -11.57 20.40
N ARG A 4 0.80 -12.33 19.39
CA ARG A 4 1.74 -11.81 18.40
C ARG A 4 1.05 -10.65 17.67
N PRO A 5 1.71 -9.51 17.47
CA PRO A 5 1.16 -8.41 16.70
C PRO A 5 0.82 -8.91 15.28
N GLN A 6 -0.46 -8.83 14.92
CA GLN A 6 -0.97 -9.34 13.66
C GLN A 6 -0.68 -8.30 12.58
N GLY A 7 -0.01 -8.73 11.51
CA GLY A 7 0.20 -7.88 10.36
C GLY A 7 -0.80 -8.12 9.26
N LEU A 8 -0.85 -7.23 8.28
CA LEU A 8 -1.76 -7.37 7.13
C LEU A 8 -1.54 -8.69 6.38
N LEU A 9 -0.27 -9.10 6.19
CA LEU A 9 0.03 -10.42 5.66
C LEU A 9 -0.44 -11.57 6.56
N SER A 10 -0.45 -11.40 7.88
CA SER A 10 -0.99 -12.43 8.79
C SER A 10 -2.50 -12.57 8.65
N VAL A 11 -3.20 -11.47 8.41
CA VAL A 11 -4.65 -11.47 8.19
C VAL A 11 -4.96 -12.16 6.87
N ILE A 12 -4.23 -11.83 5.80
CA ILE A 12 -4.39 -12.49 4.51
C ILE A 12 -3.99 -13.97 4.58
N GLN A 13 -2.96 -14.35 5.36
CA GLN A 13 -2.60 -15.75 5.60
C GLN A 13 -3.67 -16.52 6.36
N LYS A 14 -4.43 -15.88 7.27
CA LYS A 14 -5.58 -16.50 7.93
C LYS A 14 -6.77 -16.67 6.98
N LEU A 15 -6.92 -15.75 6.03
CA LEU A 15 -7.95 -15.83 4.99
C LEU A 15 -7.61 -16.88 3.92
N LYS A 16 -6.35 -17.32 3.81
CA LYS A 16 -5.99 -18.46 2.97
C LYS A 16 -6.55 -19.75 3.55
N GLY A 17 -7.35 -20.46 2.75
CA GLY A 17 -7.80 -21.82 3.05
C GLY A 17 -6.72 -22.87 2.78
N SER A 18 -5.73 -22.59 1.92
CA SER A 18 -4.62 -23.51 1.63
C SER A 18 -3.31 -22.77 1.25
N PRO A 19 -2.13 -23.43 1.41
CA PRO A 19 -0.83 -22.86 1.03
C PRO A 19 -0.73 -22.54 -0.47
N GLU A 20 -1.35 -23.37 -1.31
CA GLU A 20 -1.33 -23.29 -2.77
C GLU A 20 -2.27 -22.20 -3.33
N GLN A 21 -3.18 -21.68 -2.51
CA GLN A 21 -4.13 -20.66 -2.94
C GLN A 21 -3.40 -19.36 -3.35
N GLU A 22 -3.66 -18.92 -4.58
CA GLU A 22 -3.19 -17.62 -5.06
C GLU A 22 -4.01 -16.49 -4.44
N LEU A 23 -3.32 -15.46 -3.96
CA LEU A 23 -3.97 -14.27 -3.42
C LEU A 23 -4.05 -13.20 -4.49
N ARG A 24 -5.27 -12.79 -4.84
CA ARG A 24 -5.49 -11.68 -5.74
C ARG A 24 -5.29 -10.36 -5.01
N ILE A 25 -4.30 -9.60 -5.44
CA ILE A 25 -4.03 -8.24 -4.95
C ILE A 25 -4.35 -7.27 -6.07
N VAL A 26 -5.08 -6.20 -5.78
CA VAL A 26 -5.34 -5.12 -6.75
C VAL A 26 -4.58 -3.87 -6.31
N LEU A 27 -3.82 -3.27 -7.22
CA LEU A 27 -3.13 -2.00 -7.03
C LEU A 27 -3.94 -0.89 -7.71
N LEU A 28 -4.44 0.04 -6.90
CA LEU A 28 -5.14 1.25 -7.34
C LEU A 28 -4.46 2.51 -6.80
N GLY A 29 -4.93 3.67 -7.26
CA GLY A 29 -4.36 4.98 -6.99
C GLY A 29 -4.25 5.81 -8.27
N LEU A 30 -4.06 7.13 -8.12
CA LEU A 30 -4.02 8.04 -9.27
C LEU A 30 -2.87 7.70 -10.24
N ASP A 31 -2.97 8.23 -11.46
CA ASP A 31 -1.84 8.27 -12.37
C ASP A 31 -0.62 8.95 -11.72
N ASN A 32 0.57 8.48 -12.10
CA ASN A 32 1.85 8.91 -11.55
C ASN A 32 2.08 8.58 -10.05
N ALA A 33 1.16 7.91 -9.34
CA ALA A 33 1.37 7.52 -7.94
C ALA A 33 2.54 6.53 -7.71
N GLY A 34 2.97 5.82 -8.76
CA GLY A 34 4.07 4.84 -8.69
C GLY A 34 3.64 3.38 -8.52
N LYS A 35 2.40 3.03 -8.93
CA LYS A 35 1.87 1.65 -8.85
C LYS A 35 2.71 0.63 -9.60
N THR A 36 3.02 0.89 -10.88
CA THR A 36 3.84 0.00 -11.70
C THR A 36 5.27 -0.09 -11.18
N THR A 37 5.82 1.01 -10.64
CA THR A 37 7.12 1.04 -9.95
C THR A 37 7.11 0.11 -8.73
N LEU A 38 6.07 0.21 -7.91
CA LEU A 38 5.88 -0.64 -6.74
C LEU A 38 5.75 -2.12 -7.14
N LEU A 39 4.98 -2.42 -8.18
CA LEU A 39 4.86 -3.79 -8.70
C LEU A 39 6.21 -4.36 -9.16
N LYS A 40 7.00 -3.57 -9.91
CA LYS A 40 8.35 -3.97 -10.33
C LYS A 40 9.27 -4.20 -9.12
N CYS A 41 9.24 -3.31 -8.13
CA CYS A 41 9.99 -3.46 -6.89
C CYS A 41 9.60 -4.75 -6.13
N LEU A 42 8.30 -5.05 -6.02
CA LEU A 42 7.79 -6.28 -5.40
C LEU A 42 8.19 -7.55 -6.16
N ALA A 43 8.36 -7.45 -7.47
CA ALA A 43 8.82 -8.53 -8.32
C ALA A 43 10.35 -8.67 -8.39
N SER A 44 11.10 -7.84 -7.65
CA SER A 44 12.57 -7.74 -7.75
C SER A 44 13.06 -7.49 -9.18
N GLU A 45 12.32 -6.69 -9.94
CA GLU A 45 12.67 -6.30 -11.31
C GLU A 45 13.28 -4.92 -11.41
N GLU A 46 13.99 -4.69 -12.50
CA GLU A 46 14.58 -3.39 -12.79
C GLU A 46 13.52 -2.31 -12.98
N VAL A 47 13.65 -1.25 -12.17
CA VAL A 47 12.84 -0.04 -12.23
C VAL A 47 13.50 0.94 -13.21
N SER A 48 13.56 0.58 -14.49
CA SER A 48 13.92 1.49 -15.57
C SER A 48 12.74 1.74 -16.49
N THR A 49 12.68 2.97 -17.02
CA THR A 49 11.71 3.47 -18.02
C THR A 49 10.28 2.96 -17.82
N ILE A 50 9.49 3.65 -16.99
CA ILE A 50 8.08 3.32 -16.75
C ILE A 50 7.21 4.30 -17.53
N THR A 51 6.36 3.79 -18.42
CA THR A 51 5.35 4.57 -19.14
C THR A 51 3.99 4.47 -18.44
N PRO A 52 3.10 5.46 -18.60
CA PRO A 52 1.76 5.39 -18.03
C PRO A 52 0.97 4.17 -18.53
N THR A 53 0.46 3.36 -17.61
CA THR A 53 -0.38 2.19 -17.91
C THR A 53 -1.72 2.62 -18.52
N GLN A 54 -1.99 2.22 -19.76
CA GLN A 54 -3.24 2.55 -20.46
C GLN A 54 -4.40 1.58 -20.14
N GLY A 55 -4.09 0.42 -19.54
CA GLY A 55 -5.07 -0.60 -19.16
C GLY A 55 -4.71 -1.22 -17.82
N PHE A 56 -4.21 -2.45 -17.85
CA PHE A 56 -3.76 -3.15 -16.66
C PHE A 56 -2.54 -4.04 -16.95
N ASN A 57 -1.81 -4.39 -15.90
CA ASN A 57 -0.74 -5.38 -15.90
C ASN A 57 -1.04 -6.43 -14.82
N ILE A 58 -0.84 -7.71 -15.13
CA ILE A 58 -1.03 -8.81 -14.17
C ILE A 58 0.30 -9.51 -13.98
N LYS A 59 0.66 -9.74 -12.72
CA LYS A 59 1.90 -10.42 -12.40
C LYS A 59 1.79 -11.31 -11.18
N SER A 60 2.34 -12.51 -11.31
CA SER A 60 2.58 -13.39 -10.16
C SER A 60 3.90 -13.03 -9.48
N VAL A 61 3.86 -12.69 -8.20
CA VAL A 61 5.04 -12.48 -7.36
C VAL A 61 5.03 -13.45 -6.19
N HIS A 62 6.20 -13.96 -5.82
CA HIS A 62 6.36 -14.83 -4.66
C HIS A 62 6.90 -14.02 -3.49
N SER A 63 6.16 -13.96 -2.39
CA SER A 63 6.58 -13.22 -1.18
C SER A 63 6.17 -13.98 0.08
N HIS A 64 7.11 -14.17 1.01
CA HIS A 64 6.89 -14.87 2.29
C HIS A 64 6.18 -16.23 2.17
N GLY A 65 6.53 -17.02 1.14
CA GLY A 65 5.90 -18.33 0.88
C GLY A 65 4.49 -18.25 0.28
N LEU A 66 4.05 -17.06 -0.12
CA LEU A 66 2.75 -16.83 -0.76
C LEU A 66 2.95 -16.52 -2.25
N LYS A 67 2.11 -17.11 -3.09
CA LYS A 67 1.93 -16.70 -4.47
C LYS A 67 0.88 -15.60 -4.53
N LEU A 68 1.31 -14.39 -4.88
CA LEU A 68 0.47 -13.20 -4.98
C LEU A 68 0.24 -12.90 -6.47
N ASN A 69 -1.01 -12.81 -6.88
CA ASN A 69 -1.40 -12.43 -8.23
C ASN A 69 -1.83 -10.96 -8.22
N VAL A 70 -0.93 -10.10 -8.69
CA VAL A 70 -1.00 -8.65 -8.52
C VAL A 70 -1.50 -7.98 -9.80
N TRP A 71 -2.61 -7.25 -9.68
CA TRP A 71 -3.29 -6.53 -10.76
C TRP A 71 -2.99 -5.04 -10.63
N ASP A 72 -2.04 -4.54 -11.42
CA ASP A 72 -1.72 -3.11 -11.53
C ASP A 72 -2.64 -2.46 -12.57
N ILE A 73 -3.60 -1.66 -12.12
CA ILE A 73 -4.57 -1.00 -12.98
C ILE A 73 -4.11 0.44 -13.21
N GLY A 74 -4.19 0.95 -14.43
CA GLY A 74 -3.85 2.33 -14.71
C GLY A 74 -4.72 3.32 -13.90
N GLY A 75 -4.16 4.49 -13.59
CA GLY A 75 -4.82 5.49 -12.73
C GLY A 75 -5.26 6.78 -13.42
N GLN A 76 -5.15 6.85 -14.76
CA GLN A 76 -5.55 8.05 -15.49
C GLN A 76 -7.05 8.27 -15.33
N ARG A 77 -7.48 9.53 -15.25
CA ARG A 77 -8.88 9.89 -15.02
C ARG A 77 -9.86 9.22 -16.00
N SER A 78 -9.46 9.05 -17.25
CA SER A 78 -10.26 8.40 -18.30
C SER A 78 -10.53 6.91 -18.05
N ILE A 79 -9.72 6.23 -17.24
CA ILE A 79 -9.84 4.79 -17.00
C ILE A 79 -10.36 4.42 -15.61
N ARG A 80 -10.37 5.35 -14.64
CA ARG A 80 -10.90 5.12 -13.28
C ARG A 80 -12.34 4.59 -13.25
N PRO A 81 -13.27 5.01 -14.14
CA PRO A 81 -14.60 4.42 -14.20
C PRO A 81 -14.62 2.90 -14.47
N TYR A 82 -13.52 2.32 -14.94
CA TYR A 82 -13.40 0.88 -15.17
C TYR A 82 -12.78 0.11 -13.99
N TRP A 83 -12.28 0.78 -12.94
CA TRP A 83 -11.67 0.13 -11.77
C TRP A 83 -12.57 -0.95 -11.15
N ARG A 84 -13.88 -0.66 -11.02
CA ARG A 84 -14.88 -1.60 -10.48
C ARG A 84 -14.91 -2.96 -11.17
N LYS A 85 -14.52 -3.04 -12.45
CA LYS A 85 -14.46 -4.29 -13.23
C LYS A 85 -13.35 -5.24 -12.76
N TYR A 86 -12.37 -4.74 -12.00
CA TYR A 86 -11.18 -5.51 -11.59
C TYR A 86 -11.21 -5.92 -10.11
N LEU A 87 -12.21 -5.48 -9.34
CA LEU A 87 -12.28 -5.65 -7.88
C LEU A 87 -12.75 -7.04 -7.42
N GLY A 88 -13.36 -7.83 -8.31
CA GLY A 88 -13.90 -9.14 -7.95
C GLY A 88 -12.83 -10.11 -7.41
N SER A 89 -13.16 -10.81 -6.33
CA SER A 89 -12.28 -11.79 -5.66
C SER A 89 -10.96 -11.21 -5.14
N THR A 90 -10.94 -9.90 -4.83
CA THR A 90 -9.75 -9.25 -4.25
C THR A 90 -9.55 -9.71 -2.81
N ALA A 91 -8.35 -10.20 -2.50
CA ALA A 91 -7.96 -10.58 -1.14
C ALA A 91 -7.29 -9.43 -0.38
N LEU A 92 -6.68 -8.48 -1.10
CA LEU A 92 -6.08 -7.27 -0.56
C LEU A 92 -6.18 -6.14 -1.59
N LEU A 93 -6.67 -4.97 -1.16
CA LEU A 93 -6.52 -3.74 -1.92
C LEU A 93 -5.23 -3.03 -1.47
N ILE A 94 -4.33 -2.77 -2.42
CA ILE A 94 -3.21 -1.84 -2.22
C ILE A 94 -3.57 -0.53 -2.93
N TYR A 95 -3.56 0.57 -2.19
CA TYR A 95 -3.80 1.90 -2.73
C TYR A 95 -2.53 2.75 -2.61
N VAL A 96 -2.01 3.25 -3.73
CA VAL A 96 -0.73 3.97 -3.79
C VAL A 96 -0.99 5.46 -3.98
N ILE A 97 -0.35 6.27 -3.13
CA ILE A 97 -0.47 7.73 -3.14
C ILE A 97 0.90 8.35 -3.37
N ASP A 98 0.96 9.34 -4.26
CA ASP A 98 2.13 10.19 -4.41
C ASP A 98 2.18 11.19 -3.24
N SER A 99 3.05 10.97 -2.27
CA SER A 99 3.13 11.83 -1.07
C SER A 99 3.63 13.24 -1.38
N ALA A 100 4.27 13.46 -2.53
CA ALA A 100 4.76 14.77 -2.94
C ALA A 100 3.70 15.58 -3.72
N ASP A 101 2.60 14.96 -4.14
CA ASP A 101 1.55 15.59 -4.94
C ASP A 101 0.35 16.04 -4.08
N GLN A 102 0.64 16.94 -3.14
CA GLN A 102 -0.34 17.43 -2.17
C GLN A 102 -1.56 18.10 -2.83
N LYS A 103 -1.41 18.62 -4.06
CA LYS A 103 -2.50 19.24 -4.83
C LYS A 103 -3.61 18.26 -5.20
N ARG A 104 -3.31 16.96 -5.26
CA ARG A 104 -4.26 15.90 -5.60
C ARG A 104 -4.66 15.03 -4.41
N PHE A 105 -4.39 15.45 -3.18
CA PHE A 105 -4.80 14.69 -1.99
C PHE A 105 -6.31 14.59 -1.84
N GLU A 106 -7.05 15.66 -2.15
CA GLU A 106 -8.51 15.63 -2.16
C GLU A 106 -9.03 14.67 -3.24
N GLU A 107 -8.49 14.75 -4.46
CA GLU A 107 -8.86 13.87 -5.58
C GLU A 107 -8.60 12.39 -5.24
N THR A 108 -7.41 12.06 -4.71
CA THR A 108 -7.10 10.67 -4.36
C THR A 108 -7.91 10.16 -3.18
N GLY A 109 -8.31 11.04 -2.25
CA GLY A 109 -9.18 10.69 -1.13
C GLY A 109 -10.59 10.37 -1.57
N GLN A 110 -11.17 11.18 -2.45
CA GLN A 110 -12.48 10.92 -3.06
C GLN A 110 -12.49 9.58 -3.80
N GLU A 111 -11.48 9.33 -4.64
CA GLU A 111 -11.36 8.09 -5.41
C GLU A 111 -11.15 6.85 -4.51
N LEU A 112 -10.41 6.99 -3.40
CA LEU A 112 -10.28 5.90 -2.42
C LEU A 112 -11.61 5.61 -1.73
N ALA A 113 -12.34 6.64 -1.30
CA ALA A 113 -13.64 6.51 -0.65
C ALA A 113 -14.63 5.77 -1.57
N GLU A 114 -14.79 6.25 -2.81
CA GLU A 114 -15.66 5.63 -3.82
C GLU A 114 -15.32 4.17 -4.07
N VAL A 115 -14.03 3.85 -4.25
CA VAL A 115 -13.59 2.45 -4.45
C VAL A 115 -13.91 1.58 -3.25
N THR A 116 -13.72 2.09 -2.03
CA THR A 116 -13.93 1.31 -0.81
C THR A 116 -15.39 1.03 -0.52
N GLU A 117 -16.31 1.80 -1.07
CA GLU A 117 -17.76 1.57 -1.00
C GLU A 117 -18.28 0.50 -1.97
N GLU A 118 -17.45 0.05 -2.93
CA GLU A 118 -17.83 -1.01 -3.87
C GLU A 118 -18.07 -2.35 -3.13
N GLU A 119 -19.22 -2.99 -3.39
CA GLU A 119 -19.65 -4.23 -2.73
C GLU A 119 -18.57 -5.32 -2.80
N ALA A 120 -17.86 -5.40 -3.94
CA ALA A 120 -16.76 -6.33 -4.19
C ALA A 120 -15.58 -6.20 -3.21
N LEU A 121 -15.46 -5.07 -2.51
CA LEU A 121 -14.42 -4.80 -1.51
C LEU A 121 -14.93 -4.81 -0.06
N THR A 122 -16.16 -5.25 0.18
CA THR A 122 -16.69 -5.38 1.54
C THR A 122 -15.80 -6.29 2.38
N GLY A 123 -15.27 -5.76 3.49
CA GLY A 123 -14.38 -6.48 4.41
C GLY A 123 -12.99 -6.79 3.85
N VAL A 124 -12.66 -6.35 2.63
CA VAL A 124 -11.33 -6.54 2.04
C VAL A 124 -10.34 -5.61 2.74
N PRO A 125 -9.22 -6.13 3.29
CA PRO A 125 -8.21 -5.30 3.93
C PRO A 125 -7.60 -4.27 2.97
N LEU A 126 -7.19 -3.13 3.52
CA LEU A 126 -6.61 -2.01 2.76
C LEU A 126 -5.16 -1.72 3.20
N LEU A 127 -4.22 -1.75 2.26
CA LEU A 127 -2.87 -1.20 2.45
C LEU A 127 -2.71 0.09 1.66
N VAL A 128 -2.49 1.21 2.35
CA VAL A 128 -2.12 2.47 1.71
C VAL A 128 -0.59 2.60 1.69
N PHE A 129 -0.01 2.77 0.52
CA PHE A 129 1.38 3.18 0.40
C PHE A 129 1.44 4.70 0.20
N ALA A 130 1.97 5.39 1.21
CA ALA A 130 2.42 6.77 1.09
C ALA A 130 3.78 6.76 0.38
N ASN A 131 3.75 6.75 -0.95
CA ASN A 131 4.90 6.53 -1.82
C ASN A 131 5.66 7.84 -2.09
N LYS A 132 6.88 7.71 -2.63
CA LYS A 132 7.81 8.81 -2.98
C LYS A 132 8.34 9.58 -1.79
N GLN A 133 8.53 8.90 -0.66
CA GLN A 133 9.12 9.48 0.57
C GLN A 133 10.60 9.85 0.40
N ASP A 134 11.23 9.47 -0.70
CA ASP A 134 12.55 9.96 -1.13
C ASP A 134 12.53 11.44 -1.55
N LEU A 135 11.36 12.03 -1.82
CA LEU A 135 11.22 13.43 -2.20
C LEU A 135 11.08 14.34 -0.98
N VAL A 136 11.83 15.46 -0.99
CA VAL A 136 11.83 16.44 0.12
C VAL A 136 10.45 17.08 0.36
N THR A 137 9.60 17.10 -0.67
CA THR A 137 8.24 17.65 -0.61
C THR A 137 7.18 16.61 -0.18
N ALA A 138 7.59 15.38 0.13
CA ALA A 138 6.68 14.32 0.53
C ALA A 138 6.03 14.62 1.90
N ALA A 139 4.70 14.57 1.95
CA ALA A 139 3.96 14.63 3.20
C ALA A 139 4.18 13.34 4.02
N ALA A 140 4.11 13.45 5.35
CA ALA A 140 4.28 12.29 6.21
C ALA A 140 3.09 11.34 6.09
N ALA A 141 3.33 10.03 6.23
CA ALA A 141 2.25 9.03 6.18
C ALA A 141 1.15 9.29 7.22
N ALA A 142 1.48 9.85 8.39
CA ALA A 142 0.49 10.21 9.41
C ALA A 142 -0.46 11.33 8.93
N GLU A 143 0.07 12.36 8.26
CA GLU A 143 -0.72 13.47 7.71
C GLU A 143 -1.63 12.99 6.60
N ILE A 144 -1.14 12.09 5.73
CA ILE A 144 -1.94 11.48 4.67
C ILE A 144 -3.07 10.64 5.27
N ALA A 145 -2.80 9.86 6.32
CA ALA A 145 -3.83 9.06 6.99
C ALA A 145 -4.93 9.91 7.63
N GLU A 146 -4.55 11.05 8.20
CA GLU A 146 -5.49 12.02 8.76
C GLU A 146 -6.32 12.69 7.65
N GLY A 147 -5.67 13.18 6.58
CA GLY A 147 -6.34 13.82 5.45
C GLY A 147 -7.32 12.91 4.71
N LEU A 148 -7.01 11.61 4.62
CA LEU A 148 -7.91 10.58 4.06
C LEU A 148 -8.93 10.05 5.06
N SER A 149 -8.89 10.50 6.31
CA SER A 149 -9.75 10.02 7.39
C SER A 149 -9.74 8.49 7.56
N LEU A 150 -8.59 7.83 7.35
CA LEU A 150 -8.50 6.36 7.40
C LEU A 150 -8.97 5.79 8.75
N HIS A 151 -8.80 6.54 9.83
CA HIS A 151 -9.27 6.18 11.17
C HIS A 151 -10.79 5.99 11.29
N THR A 152 -11.57 6.45 10.32
CA THR A 152 -13.03 6.28 10.25
C THR A 152 -13.44 4.91 9.70
N TYR A 153 -12.52 4.18 9.06
CA TYR A 153 -12.79 2.88 8.47
C TYR A 153 -12.91 1.84 9.59
N ARG A 154 -14.12 1.30 9.77
CA ARG A 154 -14.46 0.32 10.83
C ARG A 154 -14.88 -1.04 10.29
N ASP A 155 -15.22 -1.11 9.01
CA ASP A 155 -15.71 -2.28 8.27
C ASP A 155 -14.57 -3.18 7.74
N ARG A 156 -13.33 -2.68 7.76
CA ARG A 156 -12.14 -3.39 7.30
C ARG A 156 -10.92 -3.05 8.13
N GLU A 157 -9.94 -3.95 8.11
CA GLU A 157 -8.60 -3.62 8.57
C GLU A 157 -7.88 -2.76 7.53
N TRP A 158 -7.11 -1.79 8.02
CA TRP A 158 -6.30 -0.95 7.16
C TRP A 158 -4.93 -0.67 7.78
N GLN A 159 -3.96 -0.37 6.92
CA GLN A 159 -2.63 0.08 7.31
C GLN A 159 -2.16 1.15 6.32
N ILE A 160 -1.39 2.12 6.80
CA ILE A 160 -0.60 3.00 5.94
C ILE A 160 0.89 2.73 6.14
N GLN A 161 1.66 2.76 5.05
CA GLN A 161 3.11 2.58 5.07
C GLN A 161 3.80 3.66 4.23
N ALA A 162 4.71 4.40 4.85
CA ALA A 162 5.67 5.25 4.16
C ALA A 162 6.62 4.39 3.32
N CYS A 163 6.80 4.70 2.04
CA CYS A 163 7.74 3.99 1.18
C CYS A 163 8.33 4.86 0.07
N SER A 164 9.41 4.34 -0.52
CA SER A 164 9.86 4.73 -1.85
C SER A 164 9.89 3.49 -2.73
N ALA A 165 8.98 3.41 -3.69
CA ALA A 165 8.98 2.34 -4.69
C ALA A 165 10.23 2.38 -5.59
N LEU A 166 10.91 3.52 -5.67
CA LEU A 166 12.13 3.68 -6.46
C LEU A 166 13.34 3.04 -5.76
N SER A 167 13.53 3.30 -4.47
CA SER A 167 14.62 2.68 -3.69
C SER A 167 14.27 1.31 -3.11
N GLY A 168 12.98 1.00 -3.03
CA GLY A 168 12.43 -0.19 -2.35
C GLY A 168 12.27 -0.04 -0.84
N GLU A 169 12.66 1.11 -0.27
CA GLU A 169 12.52 1.38 1.16
C GLU A 169 11.05 1.34 1.59
N GLY A 170 10.76 0.67 2.70
CA GLY A 170 9.42 0.56 3.28
C GLY A 170 8.45 -0.39 2.54
N VAL A 171 8.78 -0.86 1.33
CA VAL A 171 7.91 -1.72 0.52
C VAL A 171 7.70 -3.09 1.18
N GLN A 172 8.78 -3.77 1.56
CA GLN A 172 8.70 -5.07 2.25
C GLN A 172 8.12 -4.94 3.66
N THR A 173 8.38 -3.82 4.34
CA THR A 173 7.77 -3.51 5.64
C THR A 173 6.25 -3.43 5.51
N GLY A 174 5.74 -2.71 4.51
CA GLY A 174 4.28 -2.57 4.29
C GLY A 174 3.57 -3.90 4.09
N LEU A 175 4.20 -4.84 3.38
CA LEU A 175 3.66 -6.19 3.25
C LEU A 175 3.79 -7.00 4.56
N SER A 176 4.95 -6.99 5.19
CA SER A 176 5.24 -7.87 6.34
C SER A 176 4.66 -7.43 7.68
N CYS A 177 4.27 -6.15 7.86
CA CYS A 177 4.32 -5.56 9.19
C CYS A 177 3.30 -6.16 10.16
N ARG A 178 3.82 -6.90 11.13
CA ARG A 178 3.28 -7.13 12.46
C ARG A 178 2.82 -5.80 13.05
N SER A 179 1.57 -5.70 13.52
CA SER A 179 1.02 -4.54 14.22
C SER A 179 2.07 -3.87 15.13
N LEU A 180 2.55 -2.69 14.76
CA LEU A 180 3.01 -1.75 15.77
C LEU A 180 1.75 -1.42 16.58
N SER A 181 1.78 -1.85 17.83
CA SER A 181 0.72 -1.61 18.80
C SER A 181 0.38 -0.13 18.84
N HIS A 182 -0.78 0.21 18.31
CA HIS A 182 -1.46 1.51 18.39
C HIS A 182 -0.72 2.71 17.77
N GLY A 183 -1.45 3.48 16.98
CA GLY A 183 -0.95 4.61 16.24
C GLY A 183 -0.25 5.66 17.10
N GLN A 184 1.08 5.71 16.99
CA GLN A 184 1.86 6.93 17.09
C GLN A 184 2.93 6.93 15.99
N PRO A 185 3.21 8.08 15.36
CA PRO A 185 4.32 8.21 14.43
C PRO A 185 5.65 8.00 15.17
N PRO A 186 6.70 7.48 14.49
CA PRO A 186 8.00 7.30 15.09
C PRO A 186 8.55 8.66 15.56
N SER A 187 8.74 8.81 16.87
CA SER A 187 9.44 9.96 17.44
C SER A 187 10.89 9.93 16.96
N SER A 188 11.31 11.02 16.32
CA SER A 188 12.71 11.35 16.09
C SER A 188 13.49 11.33 17.41
N LEU A 189 14.73 10.83 17.34
CA LEU A 189 15.87 10.96 18.27
C LEU A 189 16.44 9.61 18.69
N ASP A 190 17.54 9.22 18.03
CA ASP A 190 18.73 8.87 18.80
C ASP A 190 19.98 9.36 18.06
N SER A 191 20.52 10.49 18.52
CA SER A 191 21.90 10.85 18.25
C SER A 191 22.75 10.20 19.33
N PRO A 192 23.80 9.44 19.00
CA PRO A 192 24.60 8.79 20.02
C PRO A 192 25.35 9.84 20.85
N LYS A 193 25.00 9.94 22.13
CA LYS A 193 25.84 10.58 23.14
C LYS A 193 27.08 9.71 23.33
N GLY A 194 28.17 10.09 22.68
CA GLY A 194 29.51 9.60 22.98
C GLY A 194 29.95 10.12 24.35
N SER A 195 30.14 9.18 25.27
CA SER A 195 30.56 9.36 26.66
C SER A 195 32.00 9.86 26.79
N THR A 196 32.19 10.81 27.69
CA THR A 196 33.46 11.17 28.33
C THR A 196 33.92 10.09 29.30
N GLY A 197 35.22 9.80 29.29
CA GLY A 197 35.99 9.31 30.43
C GLY A 197 36.42 7.84 30.38
N PRO A 198 37.47 7.46 31.10
CA PRO A 198 38.14 8.20 32.20
C PRO A 198 39.28 9.14 31.76
#